data_AF-A0AAE3VAW4-F1
#
_entry.id   AF-A0AAE3VAW4-F1
#
_cell.length_a   1.000
_cell.length_b   1.000
_cell.length_c   1.000
_cell.angle_alpha   90.00
_cell.angle_beta   90.00
_cell.angle_gamma   90.00
#
_symmetry.space_group_name_H-M   'P 1'
#
loop_
_entity.id
_entity.type
_entity.pdbx_description
1 polymer ?
#
loop_
_entity_poly.entity_id
_entity_poly.type
_entity_poly.pdbx_seq_one_letter_code
_entity_poly.pdbx_strand_id
1 'polypeptide(L)'
;MWRSNVLVTGTNIKIEAIGSGKKIRGRKHRNWRPDLLVLDDIENDENVRTMEQRRKLENWFLKAVSKAGDSYTDIIYIGTLLHYDSLLAHTLKNPGYRAIKYKAVLSFSKEYELWKKWEELYTDLDDEEHEKTALAFFEENRRDIPA
;
A
#
# COMPACT_ATOMS: atom_id res chain seq x y z
N MET A 1 -20.61 14.69 19.04
CA MET A 1 -21.26 13.40 18.74
C MET A 1 -20.18 12.48 18.18
N TRP A 2 -19.79 11.44 18.91
CA TRP A 2 -18.88 10.41 18.42
C TRP A 2 -19.72 9.29 17.79
N ARG A 3 -19.50 8.99 16.51
CA ARG A 3 -19.96 7.74 15.89
C ARG A 3 -18.70 6.95 15.56
N SER A 4 -18.77 5.62 15.58
CA SER A 4 -17.61 4.73 15.41
C SER A 4 -16.76 4.98 14.15
N ASN A 5 -17.27 5.74 13.18
CA ASN A 5 -16.61 6.06 11.92
C ASN A 5 -16.52 7.56 11.59
N VAL A 6 -16.94 8.48 12.49
CA VAL A 6 -16.94 9.92 12.23
C VAL A 6 -16.41 10.70 13.43
N LEU A 7 -15.43 11.55 13.18
CA LEU A 7 -14.87 12.50 14.14
C LEU A 7 -15.07 13.93 13.63
N VAL A 8 -15.48 14.83 14.53
CA VAL A 8 -15.55 16.27 14.25
C VAL A 8 -14.69 16.99 15.28
N THR A 9 -13.70 17.76 14.82
CA THR A 9 -12.79 18.51 15.68
C THR A 9 -13.45 19.78 16.22
N GLY A 10 -12.86 20.40 17.25
CA GLY A 10 -13.29 21.71 17.77
C GLY A 10 -13.21 22.84 16.73
N THR A 11 -12.36 22.69 15.72
CA THR A 11 -12.25 23.58 14.55
C THR A 11 -13.26 23.26 13.44
N ASN A 12 -14.25 22.39 13.72
CA ASN A 12 -15.32 21.98 12.80
C ASN A 12 -14.83 21.23 11.55
N ILE A 13 -13.66 20.60 11.61
CA ILE A 13 -13.19 19.67 10.58
C ILE A 13 -13.86 18.31 10.81
N LYS A 14 -14.50 17.77 9.77
CA LYS A 14 -15.12 16.44 9.81
C LYS A 14 -14.21 15.42 9.11
N ILE A 15 -13.85 14.39 9.85
CA ILE A 15 -13.11 13.22 9.36
C ILE A 15 -14.08 12.03 9.37
N GLU A 16 -14.13 11.29 8.27
CA GLU A 16 -15.00 10.11 8.14
C GLU A 16 -14.23 8.94 7.53
N ALA A 17 -14.21 7.81 8.25
CA ALA A 17 -13.60 6.57 7.78
C ALA A 17 -14.64 5.76 6.98
N ILE A 18 -14.24 5.30 5.80
CA ILE A 18 -15.11 4.58 4.87
C ILE A 18 -14.36 3.40 4.28
N GLY A 19 -14.92 2.19 4.38
CA GLY A 19 -14.36 1.02 3.72
C GLY A 19 -14.50 1.06 2.19
N SER A 20 -13.59 0.37 1.50
CA SER A 20 -13.62 0.23 0.04
C SER A 20 -14.94 -0.39 -0.44
N GLY A 21 -15.36 -0.02 -1.65
CA GLY A 21 -16.63 -0.47 -2.25
C GLY A 21 -17.91 0.19 -1.71
N LYS A 22 -17.84 0.98 -0.62
CA LYS A 22 -19.00 1.71 -0.09
C LYS A 22 -19.33 2.96 -0.89
N LYS A 23 -20.53 3.50 -0.68
CA LYS A 23 -20.98 4.75 -1.31
C LYS A 23 -20.28 5.96 -0.66
N ILE A 24 -19.49 6.69 -1.47
CA ILE A 24 -18.75 7.88 -1.05
C ILE A 24 -19.35 9.16 -1.65
N ARG A 25 -19.82 9.11 -2.89
CA ARG A 25 -20.42 10.26 -3.58
C ARG A 25 -21.66 10.78 -2.85
N GLY A 26 -21.79 12.10 -2.79
CA GLY A 26 -22.91 12.80 -2.15
C GLY A 26 -22.67 13.15 -0.67
N ARG A 27 -21.53 12.76 -0.12
CA ARG A 27 -21.10 13.19 1.22
C ARG A 27 -20.77 14.68 1.20
N LYS A 28 -21.28 15.37 2.22
CA LYS A 28 -21.01 16.78 2.47
C LYS A 28 -20.84 17.02 3.96
N HIS A 29 -20.09 18.05 4.29
CA HIS A 29 -20.07 18.65 5.61
C HIS A 29 -20.51 20.11 5.45
N ARG A 30 -21.69 20.45 5.96
CA ARG A 30 -22.38 21.70 5.62
C ARG A 30 -22.58 21.81 4.10
N ASN A 31 -22.11 22.90 3.49
CA ASN A 31 -22.24 23.12 2.05
C ASN A 31 -21.08 22.56 1.23
N TRP A 32 -20.02 22.06 1.89
CA TRP A 32 -18.77 21.67 1.25
C TRP A 32 -18.70 20.16 1.01
N ARG A 33 -18.12 19.79 -0.13
CA ARG A 33 -17.72 18.42 -0.44
C ARG A 33 -16.38 18.13 0.26
N PRO A 34 -15.91 16.87 0.27
CA PRO A 34 -14.61 16.57 0.87
C PRO A 34 -13.49 17.37 0.21
N ASP A 35 -12.68 18.08 1.00
CA ASP A 35 -11.48 18.78 0.52
C ASP A 35 -10.32 17.79 0.29
N LEU A 36 -10.30 16.69 1.04
CA LEU A 36 -9.24 15.68 1.00
C LEU A 36 -9.84 14.26 1.02
N LEU A 37 -9.37 13.41 0.11
CA LEU A 37 -9.64 11.98 0.09
C LEU A 37 -8.32 11.22 0.22
N VAL A 38 -8.16 10.47 1.31
CA VAL A 38 -7.02 9.58 1.53
C VAL A 38 -7.47 8.15 1.31
N LEU A 39 -6.86 7.49 0.34
CA LEU A 39 -7.02 6.07 0.06
C LEU A 39 -5.80 5.37 0.66
N ASP A 40 -6.01 4.75 1.80
CA ASP A 40 -4.98 3.97 2.49
C ASP A 40 -5.28 2.48 2.24
N ASP A 41 -4.32 1.81 1.60
CA ASP A 41 -4.31 0.37 1.35
C ASP A 41 -5.66 -0.23 0.90
N ILE A 42 -6.25 0.38 -0.13
CA ILE A 42 -7.60 0.01 -0.61
C ILE A 42 -7.61 -1.29 -1.43
N GLU A 43 -6.44 -1.76 -1.85
CA GLU A 43 -6.26 -2.99 -2.61
C GLU A 43 -5.89 -4.14 -1.67
N ASN A 44 -6.46 -5.31 -1.92
CA ASN A 44 -6.13 -6.55 -1.21
C ASN A 44 -5.91 -7.68 -2.23
N ASP A 45 -5.33 -8.80 -1.78
CA ASP A 45 -5.01 -9.95 -2.64
C ASP A 45 -6.23 -10.48 -3.41
N GLU A 46 -7.41 -10.45 -2.79
CA GLU A 46 -8.65 -10.87 -3.44
C GLU A 46 -9.07 -9.93 -4.58
N ASN A 47 -8.97 -8.62 -4.38
CA ASN A 47 -9.38 -7.60 -5.35
C ASN A 47 -8.48 -7.58 -6.58
N VAL A 48 -7.21 -7.97 -6.45
CA VAL A 48 -6.25 -7.97 -7.55
C VAL A 48 -6.14 -9.31 -8.28
N ARG A 49 -6.79 -10.37 -7.77
CA ARG A 49 -6.66 -11.74 -8.28
C ARG A 49 -7.21 -11.92 -9.69
N THR A 50 -8.39 -11.38 -9.98
CA THR A 50 -9.01 -11.50 -11.31
C THR A 50 -9.17 -10.15 -12.00
N MET A 51 -9.12 -10.15 -13.33
CA MET A 51 -9.31 -8.93 -14.13
C MET A 51 -10.67 -8.26 -13.86
N GLU A 52 -11.72 -9.05 -13.62
CA GLU A 52 -13.05 -8.52 -13.32
C GLU A 52 -13.08 -7.78 -11.98
N GLN A 53 -12.47 -8.36 -10.93
CA GLN A 53 -12.37 -7.71 -9.62
C GLN A 53 -11.57 -6.40 -9.69
N ARG A 54 -10.45 -6.39 -10.43
CA ARG A 54 -9.65 -5.18 -10.67
C ARG A 54 -10.47 -4.08 -11.34
N ARG A 55 -11.18 -4.43 -12.41
CA ARG A 55 -12.08 -3.50 -13.11
C ARG A 55 -13.22 -3.02 -12.21
N LYS A 56 -13.75 -3.86 -11.32
CA LYS A 56 -14.80 -3.46 -10.38
C LYS A 56 -14.29 -2.40 -9.41
N LEU A 57 -13.09 -2.58 -8.86
CA LEU A 57 -12.46 -1.61 -7.97
C LEU A 57 -12.13 -0.30 -8.71
N GLU A 58 -11.56 -0.39 -9.90
CA GLU A 58 -11.25 0.77 -10.75
C GLU A 58 -12.53 1.56 -11.12
N ASN A 59 -13.59 0.86 -11.50
CA ASN A 59 -14.88 1.49 -11.78
C ASN A 59 -15.46 2.19 -10.55
N TRP A 60 -15.36 1.57 -9.37
CA TRP A 60 -15.77 2.18 -8.12
C TRP A 60 -14.95 3.44 -7.83
N PHE A 61 -13.62 3.39 -8.00
CA PHE A 61 -12.75 4.54 -7.81
C PHE A 61 -13.14 5.69 -8.77
N LEU A 62 -13.22 5.43 -10.07
CA LEU A 62 -13.49 6.45 -11.09
C LEU A 62 -14.92 7.02 -11.05
N LYS A 63 -15.90 6.27 -10.54
CA LYS A 63 -17.30 6.73 -10.51
C LYS A 63 -17.73 7.26 -9.15
N ALA A 64 -17.19 6.70 -8.07
CA ALA A 64 -17.59 7.04 -6.71
C ALA A 64 -16.58 7.93 -5.99
N VAL A 65 -15.28 7.60 -6.05
CA VAL A 65 -14.22 8.32 -5.31
C VAL A 65 -13.83 9.61 -6.02
N SER A 66 -13.39 9.51 -7.28
CA SER A 66 -12.89 10.67 -8.03
C SER A 66 -13.96 11.75 -8.27
N LYS A 67 -15.24 11.38 -8.19
CA LYS A 67 -16.41 12.27 -8.35
C LYS A 67 -17.09 12.64 -7.03
N ALA A 68 -16.52 12.24 -5.89
CA ALA A 68 -17.03 12.63 -4.57
C ALA A 68 -16.70 14.09 -4.25
N GLY A 69 -15.48 14.52 -4.62
CA GLY A 69 -14.97 15.87 -4.45
C GLY A 69 -15.49 16.90 -5.45
N ASP A 70 -14.80 18.02 -5.50
CA ASP A 70 -14.97 19.16 -6.40
C ASP A 70 -13.60 19.60 -6.95
N SER A 71 -13.52 20.74 -7.66
CA SER A 71 -12.28 21.25 -8.26
C SER A 71 -11.13 21.51 -7.27
N TYR A 72 -11.42 21.67 -5.98
CA TYR A 72 -10.45 21.91 -4.91
C TYR A 72 -10.06 20.63 -4.14
N THR A 73 -10.60 19.46 -4.52
CA THR A 73 -10.37 18.23 -3.76
C THR A 73 -9.05 17.57 -4.12
N ASP A 74 -8.21 17.34 -3.12
CA ASP A 74 -7.00 16.54 -3.25
C ASP A 74 -7.30 15.05 -3.02
N ILE A 75 -6.71 14.19 -3.86
CA ILE A 75 -6.79 12.73 -3.72
C ILE A 75 -5.38 12.18 -3.50
N ILE A 76 -5.18 11.56 -2.34
CA ILE A 76 -3.93 10.90 -1.97
C ILE A 76 -4.20 9.40 -1.99
N TYR A 77 -3.41 8.66 -2.78
CA TYR A 77 -3.46 7.20 -2.80
C TYR A 77 -2.12 6.63 -2.31
N ILE A 78 -2.18 5.92 -1.19
CA ILE A 78 -1.07 5.21 -0.55
C ILE A 78 -1.43 3.72 -0.53
N GLY A 79 -0.49 2.87 -0.91
CA GLY A 79 -0.69 1.43 -0.87
C GLY A 79 0.52 0.66 -1.39
N THR A 80 0.44 -0.65 -1.27
CA THR A 80 1.47 -1.56 -1.78
C THR A 80 1.15 -1.98 -3.21
N LEU A 81 2.15 -2.01 -4.08
CA LEU A 81 1.95 -2.43 -5.47
C LEU A 81 1.82 -3.96 -5.55
N LEU A 82 0.58 -4.46 -5.49
CA LEU A 82 0.31 -5.92 -5.50
C LEU A 82 0.30 -6.54 -6.90
N HIS A 83 -0.04 -5.77 -7.94
CA HIS A 83 -0.14 -6.29 -9.30
C HIS A 83 0.16 -5.20 -10.36
N TYR A 84 0.66 -5.59 -11.54
CA TYR A 84 1.01 -4.65 -12.62
C TYR A 84 -0.19 -3.98 -13.30
N ASP A 85 -1.35 -4.62 -13.19
CA ASP A 85 -2.68 -4.21 -13.69
C ASP A 85 -3.60 -3.77 -12.53
N SER A 86 -3.02 -3.46 -11.37
CA SER A 86 -3.74 -2.94 -10.19
C SER A 86 -4.19 -1.50 -10.43
N LEU A 87 -5.18 -1.05 -9.66
CA LEU A 87 -5.61 0.34 -9.65
C LEU A 87 -4.46 1.28 -9.27
N LEU A 88 -3.63 0.89 -8.30
CA LEU A 88 -2.45 1.67 -7.95
C LEU A 88 -1.46 1.75 -9.11
N ALA A 89 -1.21 0.65 -9.81
CA ALA A 89 -0.33 0.65 -11.00
C ALA A 89 -0.84 1.59 -12.11
N HIS A 90 -2.15 1.62 -12.34
CA HIS A 90 -2.77 2.53 -13.30
C HIS A 90 -2.68 3.99 -12.83
N THR A 91 -2.91 4.23 -11.54
CA THR A 91 -2.84 5.57 -10.95
C THR A 91 -1.42 6.13 -11.01
N LEU A 92 -0.39 5.31 -10.78
CA LEU A 92 1.02 5.72 -10.90
C LEU A 92 1.42 6.13 -12.33
N LYS A 93 0.74 5.62 -13.35
CA LYS A 93 0.98 5.97 -14.76
C LYS A 93 0.11 7.14 -15.25
N ASN A 94 -0.85 7.59 -14.44
CA ASN A 94 -1.77 8.65 -14.82
C ASN A 94 -1.10 10.02 -14.66
N PRO A 95 -0.98 10.85 -15.72
CA PRO A 95 -0.34 12.15 -15.64
C PRO A 95 -1.07 13.16 -14.75
N GLY A 96 -2.34 12.90 -14.40
CA GLY A 96 -3.09 13.70 -13.43
C GLY A 96 -2.65 13.51 -11.98
N TYR A 97 -1.76 12.55 -11.69
CA TYR A 97 -1.26 12.27 -10.35
C TYR A 97 0.24 12.47 -10.25
N ARG A 98 0.70 13.02 -9.13
CA ARG A 98 2.12 13.02 -8.78
C ARG A 98 2.49 11.68 -8.13
N ALA A 99 3.20 10.83 -8.86
CA ALA A 99 3.60 9.51 -8.39
C ALA A 99 4.98 9.53 -7.71
N ILE A 100 5.10 8.84 -6.57
CA ILE A 100 6.38 8.53 -5.92
C ILE A 100 6.38 7.03 -5.61
N LYS A 101 7.42 6.32 -6.04
CA LYS A 101 7.58 4.89 -5.79
C LYS A 101 8.73 4.66 -4.82
N TYR A 102 8.42 4.09 -3.66
CA TYR A 102 9.41 3.63 -2.70
C TYR A 102 9.71 2.16 -2.96
N LYS A 103 10.97 1.75 -2.73
CA LYS A 103 11.39 0.36 -2.78
C LYS A 103 11.87 -0.05 -1.39
N ALA A 104 11.43 -1.22 -0.92
CA ALA A 104 11.93 -1.79 0.34
C ALA A 104 13.41 -2.16 0.21
N VAL A 105 13.82 -2.68 -0.95
CA VAL A 105 15.21 -2.99 -1.30
C VAL A 105 15.66 -2.05 -2.42
N LEU A 106 16.65 -1.21 -2.14
CA LEU A 106 17.21 -0.27 -3.12
C LEU A 106 18.03 -1.01 -4.19
N SER A 107 18.82 -1.97 -3.76
CA SER A 107 19.60 -2.90 -4.58
C SER A 107 19.86 -4.17 -3.78
N PHE A 108 19.71 -5.33 -4.41
CA PHE A 108 20.19 -6.57 -3.82
C PHE A 108 21.72 -6.57 -3.76
N SER A 109 22.29 -7.26 -2.76
CA SER A 109 23.74 -7.47 -2.69
C SER A 109 24.25 -8.16 -3.95
N LYS A 110 25.46 -7.80 -4.39
CA LYS A 110 26.13 -8.48 -5.50
C LYS A 110 26.63 -9.87 -5.10
N GLU A 111 26.84 -10.09 -3.80
CA GLU A 111 27.28 -11.37 -3.24
C GLU A 111 26.09 -12.32 -3.04
N TYR A 112 25.39 -12.63 -4.12
CA TYR A 112 24.20 -13.50 -4.12
C TYR A 112 24.50 -14.90 -3.56
N GLU A 113 25.67 -15.45 -3.89
CA GLU A 113 26.08 -16.79 -3.43
C GLU A 113 26.24 -16.87 -1.91
N LEU A 114 26.71 -15.79 -1.26
CA LEU A 114 26.82 -15.74 0.21
C LEU A 114 25.42 -15.66 0.85
N TRP A 115 24.54 -14.83 0.30
CA TRP A 115 23.14 -14.77 0.77
C TRP A 115 22.40 -16.08 0.58
N LYS A 116 22.62 -16.77 -0.54
CA LYS A 116 22.03 -18.08 -0.83
C LYS A 116 22.52 -19.14 0.15
N LYS A 117 23.83 -19.17 0.43
CA LYS A 117 24.40 -20.10 1.43
C LYS A 117 23.89 -19.81 2.84
N TRP A 118 23.74 -18.54 3.20
CA TRP A 118 23.10 -18.14 4.45
C TRP A 118 21.63 -18.62 4.51
N GLU A 119 20.88 -18.47 3.42
CA GLU A 119 19.48 -18.93 3.32
C GLU A 119 19.37 -20.46 3.45
N GLU A 120 20.25 -21.20 2.80
CA GLU A 120 20.34 -22.66 2.92
C GLU A 120 20.59 -23.09 4.37
N LEU A 121 21.54 -22.45 5.08
CA LEU A 121 21.80 -22.72 6.50
C LEU A 121 20.62 -22.33 7.40
N TYR A 122 19.97 -21.21 7.12
CA TYR A 122 18.85 -20.73 7.93
C TYR A 122 17.58 -21.59 7.76
N THR A 123 17.40 -22.19 6.58
CA THR A 123 16.23 -23.02 6.23
C THR A 123 16.47 -24.52 6.39
N ASP A 124 17.67 -24.93 6.83
CA ASP A 124 17.99 -26.32 7.13
C ASP A 124 17.29 -26.77 8.41
N LEU A 125 16.15 -27.45 8.26
CA LEU A 125 15.37 -27.95 9.39
C LEU A 125 15.96 -29.21 10.03
N ASP A 126 17.00 -29.82 9.44
CA ASP A 126 17.69 -30.97 10.02
C ASP A 126 18.74 -30.54 11.07
N ASP A 127 19.13 -29.25 11.09
CA ASP A 127 19.95 -28.63 12.14
C ASP A 127 19.05 -27.96 13.19
N GLU A 128 19.01 -28.49 14.43
CA GLU A 128 18.24 -27.87 15.53
C GLU A 128 18.74 -26.46 15.91
N GLU A 129 19.98 -26.10 15.55
CA GLU A 129 20.58 -24.80 15.78
C GLU A 129 20.73 -23.95 14.50
N HIS A 130 19.98 -24.27 13.44
CA HIS A 130 20.04 -23.62 12.12
C HIS A 130 20.09 -22.08 12.17
N GLU A 131 19.32 -21.45 13.07
CA GLU A 131 19.34 -19.99 13.27
C GLU A 131 20.71 -19.48 13.76
N LYS A 132 21.35 -20.20 14.70
CA LYS A 132 22.68 -19.84 15.22
C LYS A 132 23.76 -20.11 14.17
N THR A 133 23.66 -21.22 13.44
CA THR A 133 24.58 -21.59 12.37
C THR A 133 24.57 -20.53 11.26
N ALA A 134 23.39 -20.10 10.83
CA ALA A 134 23.23 -19.02 9.86
C ALA A 134 23.75 -17.68 10.39
N LEU A 135 23.49 -17.35 11.66
CA LEU A 135 24.00 -16.12 12.28
C LEU A 135 25.53 -16.10 12.35
N ALA A 136 26.16 -17.21 12.74
CA ALA A 136 27.61 -17.34 12.77
C ALA A 136 28.21 -17.14 11.37
N PHE A 137 27.62 -17.76 10.35
CA PHE A 137 28.02 -17.58 8.96
C PHE A 137 27.88 -16.11 8.50
N PHE A 138 26.80 -15.42 8.89
CA PHE A 138 26.63 -14.00 8.59
C PHE A 138 27.69 -13.12 9.26
N GLU A 139 27.96 -13.32 10.56
CA GLU A 139 28.97 -12.51 11.27
C GLU A 139 30.39 -12.75 10.74
N GLU A 140 30.74 -13.98 10.36
CA GLU A 140 32.03 -14.29 9.73
C GLU A 140 32.20 -13.60 8.38
N ASN A 141 31.13 -13.50 7.59
CA ASN A 141 31.13 -12.92 6.25
C ASN A 141 30.59 -11.48 6.20
N ARG A 142 30.40 -10.84 7.35
CA ARG A 142 29.75 -9.52 7.49
C ARG A 142 30.43 -8.39 6.70
N ARG A 143 31.72 -8.53 6.40
CA ARG A 143 32.45 -7.59 5.54
C ARG A 143 32.02 -7.68 4.08
N ASP A 144 31.67 -8.89 3.63
CA ASP A 144 31.36 -9.20 2.23
C ASP A 144 29.84 -9.31 2.00
N ILE A 145 29.05 -9.49 3.06
CA ILE A 145 27.59 -9.42 3.06
C ILE A 145 27.15 -8.02 3.54
N PRO A 146 27.00 -7.03 2.63
CA PRO A 146 26.48 -5.73 3.00
C PRO A 146 25.03 -5.85 3.48
N ALA A 147 24.70 -5.07 4.52
CA ALA A 147 23.34 -4.90 5.05
C ALA A 147 22.45 -4.10 4.10
#